data_AF-A0A2V8LYS0-F1
#
_entry.id   AF-A0A2V8LYS0-F1
#
_cell.length_a   1.000
_cell.length_b   1.000
_cell.length_c   1.000
_cell.angle_alpha   90.00
_cell.angle_beta   90.00
_cell.angle_gamma   90.00
#
_symmetry.space_group_name_H-M   'P 1'
#
loop_
_entity.id
_entity.type
_entity.pdbx_description
1 polymer ?
#
loop_
_entity_poly.entity_id
_entity_poly.type
_entity_poly.pdbx_seq_one_letter_code
_entity_poly.pdbx_strand_id
1 'polypeptide(L)' 'MLPGVEPTGKHVKVPLIVVVHFRDGKLAHEHIYWDQASVLVQLGLIDVSRLPVAGVETAEKVLNPKLPSNELTNR' A
#
# COMPACT_ATOMS: atom_id res chain seq x y z
N MET A 1 -9.41 -6.22 6.00
CA MET A 1 -9.58 -7.57 5.41
C MET A 1 -9.72 -7.41 3.92
N LEU A 2 -8.97 -8.18 3.12
CA LEU A 2 -9.10 -8.14 1.66
C LEU A 2 -10.24 -9.07 1.22
N PRO A 3 -11.15 -8.63 0.31
CA PRO A 3 -12.24 -9.47 -0.17
C PRO A 3 -11.71 -10.76 -0.82
N GLY A 4 -12.24 -11.91 -0.40
CA GLY A 4 -11.90 -13.21 -0.99
C GLY A 4 -10.51 -13.76 -0.66
N VAL A 5 -9.81 -13.17 0.30
CA VAL A 5 -8.48 -13.65 0.75
C VAL A 5 -8.59 -14.18 2.17
N GLU A 6 -8.22 -15.46 2.35
CA GLU A 6 -8.16 -16.08 3.67
C GLU A 6 -7.17 -15.34 4.60
N PRO A 7 -7.44 -15.25 5.92
CA PRO A 7 -6.54 -14.61 6.86
C PRO A 7 -5.14 -15.24 6.83
N THR A 8 -4.14 -14.44 6.48
CA THR A 8 -2.73 -14.90 6.38
C THR A 8 -1.97 -14.81 7.71
N GLY A 9 -2.49 -14.09 8.69
CA GLY A 9 -1.80 -13.77 9.95
C GLY A 9 -0.60 -12.82 9.80
N LYS A 10 -0.32 -12.31 8.59
CA LYS A 10 0.82 -11.42 8.33
C LYS A 10 0.46 -9.96 8.60
N HIS A 11 1.41 -9.22 9.14
CA HIS A 11 1.30 -7.78 9.28
C HIS A 11 1.56 -7.09 7.93
N VAL A 12 0.76 -6.07 7.62
CA VAL A 12 0.90 -5.26 6.40
C VAL A 12 1.01 -3.80 6.80
N LYS A 13 1.98 -3.09 6.21
CA LYS A 13 2.08 -1.63 6.25
C LYS A 13 1.94 -1.10 4.83
N VAL A 14 0.98 -0.21 4.61
CA VAL A 14 0.72 0.38 3.30
C VAL A 14 0.35 1.86 3.48
N PRO A 15 0.93 2.78 2.69
CA PRO A 15 0.48 4.16 2.68
C PRO A 15 -0.90 4.25 2.02
N LEU A 16 -1.78 5.06 2.60
CA LEU A 16 -3.10 5.36 2.06
C LEU A 16 -3.16 6.80 1.57
N ILE A 17 -3.78 7.03 0.42
CA ILE A 17 -4.18 8.35 -0.03
C ILE A 17 -5.69 8.43 0.15
N VAL A 18 -6.14 9.35 1.00
CA VAL A 18 -7.56 9.54 1.27
C VAL A 18 -7.98 10.91 0.76
N VAL A 19 -8.90 10.94 -0.19
CA VAL A 19 -9.55 12.16 -0.68
C VAL A 19 -10.92 12.25 -0.02
N VAL A 20 -11.09 13.23 0.88
CA VAL A 20 -12.33 13.38 1.66
C VAL A 20 -13.16 14.55 1.13
N HIS A 21 -14.44 14.31 0.89
CA HIS A 21 -15.41 15.36 0.60
C HIS A 21 -16.24 15.68 1.85
N PHE A 22 -16.28 16.97 2.22
CA PHE A 22 -17.14 17.48 3.29
C PHE A 22 -18.33 18.25 2.72
N ARG A 23 -19.51 18.02 3.29
CA ARG A 23 -20.75 18.77 3.00
C ARG A 23 -21.40 19.19 4.32
N ASP A 24 -21.71 20.47 4.46
CA ASP A 24 -22.32 21.05 5.68
C ASP A 24 -21.54 20.74 6.96
N GLY A 25 -20.21 20.81 6.88
CA GLY A 25 -19.30 20.51 8.01
C GLY A 25 -19.20 19.03 8.38
N LYS A 26 -19.78 18.11 7.60
CA LYS A 26 -19.74 16.65 7.83
C LYS A 26 -19.04 15.92 6.69
N LEU A 27 -18.43 14.77 6.99
CA LEU A 27 -17.89 13.87 5.98
C LEU A 27 -19.04 13.33 5.12
N ALA A 28 -18.97 13.59 3.82
CA ALA A 28 -19.98 13.14 2.85
C ALA A 28 -19.56 11.84 2.17
N HIS A 29 -18.31 11.73 1.73
CA HIS A 29 -17.70 10.49 1.24
C HIS A 29 -16.17 10.61 1.23
N GLU A 30 -15.51 9.48 1.01
CA GLU A 30 -14.07 9.37 0.82
C GLU A 30 -13.72 8.48 -0.38
N HIS A 31 -12.64 8.82 -1.06
CA HIS A 31 -11.97 7.93 -2.01
C HIS A 31 -10.62 7.55 -1.41
N ILE A 32 -10.44 6.27 -1.11
CA ILE A 32 -9.21 5.72 -0.55
C ILE A 32 -8.48 4.98 -1.66
N TYR A 33 -7.24 5.40 -1.91
CA TYR A 33 -6.32 4.73 -2.82
C TYR A 33 -5.17 4.11 -2.05
N TRP A 34 -4.74 2.93 -2.50
CA TRP A 34 -3.53 2.25 -2.03
C TRP A 34 -2.93 1.40 -3.15
N ASP A 35 -1.67 1.00 -2.98
CA ASP A 35 -1.02 0.06 -3.88
C ASP A 35 -1.35 -1.39 -3.48
N GLN A 36 -2.26 -2.00 -4.24
CA GLN A 36 -2.69 -3.37 -4.02
C GLN A 36 -1.55 -4.38 -4.23
N ALA A 37 -0.61 -4.14 -5.13
CA ALA A 37 0.48 -5.07 -5.39
C ALA A 37 1.41 -5.15 -4.18
N SER A 38 1.77 -4.00 -3.59
CA SER A 38 2.58 -3.96 -2.37
C SER A 38 1.92 -4.68 -1.18
N VAL A 39 0.58 -4.64 -1.08
CA VAL A 39 -0.15 -5.40 -0.07
C VAL A 39 -0.06 -6.90 -0.34
N LEU A 40 -0.30 -7.34 -1.58
CA LEU A 40 -0.26 -8.75 -1.94
C LEU A 40 1.14 -9.37 -1.82
N VAL A 41 2.20 -8.61 -2.10
CA VAL A 41 3.60 -9.01 -1.84
C VAL A 41 3.83 -9.26 -0.36
N GLN A 42 3.42 -8.33 0.52
CA GLN A 42 3.56 -8.50 1.98
C GLN A 42 2.76 -9.70 2.50
N LEU A 43 1.62 -10.02 1.88
CA LEU A 43 0.83 -11.20 2.19
C LEU A 43 1.43 -12.50 1.63
N GLY A 44 2.46 -12.42 0.77
CA GLY A 44 3.07 -13.55 0.08
C GLY A 44 2.18 -14.17 -1.01
N LEU A 45 1.25 -13.38 -1.55
CA LEU A 45 0.35 -13.77 -2.64
C LEU A 45 0.88 -13.36 -4.02
N ILE A 46 1.87 -12.46 -4.05
CA ILE A 46 2.67 -12.13 -5.23
C ILE A 46 4.15 -12.38 -4.90
N ASP A 47 4.85 -13.03 -5.83
CA ASP A 47 6.30 -13.23 -5.77
C ASP A 47 7.03 -12.00 -6.35
N VAL A 48 7.72 -11.26 -5.48
CA VAL A 48 8.46 -10.03 -5.83
C VAL A 48 9.62 -10.28 -6.80
N SER A 49 10.12 -11.51 -6.89
CA SER A 49 11.21 -11.84 -7.82
C SER A 49 10.75 -11.93 -9.28
N ARG A 50 9.44 -11.96 -9.53
CA ARG A 50 8.86 -12.19 -10.87
C ARG A 50 8.25 -10.94 -11.50
N LEU A 51 8.03 -9.88 -10.72
CA LEU A 51 7.34 -8.67 -11.17
C LEU A 51 8.04 -7.43 -10.60
N PRO A 52 8.05 -6.30 -11.33
CA PRO A 52 8.60 -5.03 -10.84
C PRO A 52 7.60 -4.37 -9.86
N VAL A 53 7.45 -4.98 -8.69
CA VAL A 53 6.54 -4.53 -7.63
C VAL A 53 7.33 -4.22 -6.35
N ALA A 54 6.84 -3.23 -5.61
CA ALA A 54 7.35 -2.92 -4.29
C ALA A 54 6.60 -3.74 -3.21
N GLY A 55 6.94 -3.53 -1.95
CA GLY A 55 6.27 -4.08 -0.77
C GLY A 55 6.22 -3.05 0.35
N VAL A 56 6.76 -3.43 1.51
CA VAL A 56 6.75 -2.59 2.72
C VAL A 56 7.54 -1.29 2.55
N GLU A 57 8.51 -1.27 1.63
CA GLU A 57 9.34 -0.10 1.35
C GLU A 57 8.51 1.12 0.93
N THR A 58 7.31 0.92 0.36
CA THR A 58 6.39 2.01 0.04
C THR A 58 5.92 2.78 1.28
N ALA A 59 5.62 2.06 2.37
CA ALA A 59 5.25 2.67 3.65
C ALA A 59 6.46 3.28 4.34
N GLU A 60 7.62 2.61 4.30
CA GLU A 60 8.87 3.11 4.89
C GLU A 60 9.31 4.44 4.25
N LYS A 61 9.17 4.57 2.93
CA LYS A 61 9.48 5.81 2.21
C LYS A 61 8.61 6.99 2.66
N VAL A 62 7.33 6.75 2.95
CA VAL A 62 6.43 7.80 3.47
C VAL A 62 6.87 8.26 4.87
N LEU A 63 7.29 7.31 5.72
CA LEU A 63 7.76 7.61 7.08
C LEU A 63 9.16 8.26 7.11
N ASN A 64 10.02 7.93 6.14
CA ASN A 64 11.37 8.46 6.05
C ASN A 64 11.68 8.99 4.63
N PRO A 65 11.57 10.32 4.43
CA PRO A 65 11.83 10.94 3.14
C PRO A 65 13.27 10.77 2.62
N LYS A 66 14.23 10.43 3.49
CA LYS A 66 15.64 10.22 3.11
C LYS A 66 15.87 8.89 2.39
N LEU A 67 14.94 7.94 2.49
CA LEU A 67 15.03 6.70 1.73
C LEU A 67 14.87 6.96 0.23
N PRO A 68 15.47 6.14 -0.63
CA PRO A 68 15.29 6.22 -2.08
C PRO A 68 13.82 6.02 -2.47
N SER A 69 13.34 6.77 -3.47
CA SER A 69 11.92 6.72 -3.87
C SER A 69 11.59 5.50 -4.74
N ASN A 70 12.57 4.93 -5.43
CA ASN A 70 12.37 3.80 -6.32
C ASN A 70 13.64 2.95 -6.45
N GLU A 71 13.66 1.82 -5.75
CA GLU A 71 14.73 0.82 -5.84
C GLU A 71 14.54 -0.18 -7.00
N LEU A 72 13.38 -0.19 -7.66
CA LEU A 72 13.11 -1.12 -8.77
C LEU A 72 14.01 -0.87 -9.98
N THR A 73 14.51 0.36 -10.16
CA THR A 73 15.45 0.70 -11.24
C THR A 73 16.81 -0.01 -11.09
N ASN A 74 17.14 -0.47 -9.89
CA ASN A 74 18.42 -1.09 -9.56
C ASN A 74 18.34 -2.63 -9.46
N ARG A 75 17.16 -3.23 -9.69
CA ARG A 75 16.91 -4.67 -9.55
C ARG A 75 17.05 -5.44 -10.86
#